data_AF-A0A979FYG8-F1
#
_entry.id   AF-A0A979FYG8-F1
#
_cell.length_a   1.000
_cell.length_b   1.000
_cell.length_c   1.000
_cell.angle_alpha   90.00
_cell.angle_beta   90.00
_cell.angle_gamma   90.00
#
_symmetry.space_group_name_H-M   'P 1'
#
loop_
_entity.id
_entity.type
_entity.pdbx_description
1 polymer ?
#
loop_
_entity_poly.entity_id
_entity_poly.type
_entity_poly.pdbx_seq_one_letter_code
_entity_poly.pdbx_strand_id
1 'polypeptide(L)'
;MGTPDVQLMLGHTSDTAEKQAGPSIGSVAPSEAGDMREMQFTNDLTVPLSRNSSLAKDSREAQANNSVMKTTTRTCAASGKSGAGLPLSEKKKNTSSKSLINKMLRDTSLIPDKILSFEVHLSVVTLSDVLVYTAHSSIGHEYEELLKRKLRERGVGYQTEEELRALGCDKTPDTRLDVPIGVGGRVVNWIESKASFGDRENHRSYLNDQLWSYWNRFGPGLVIYWFGYIDELNYLEDKGILVRDCFPDDIVTMDPLAVKTSGLKHL
;
A
#
# COMPACT_ATOMS: atom_id res chain seq x y z
N MET A 1 26.54 19.19 82.81
CA MET A 1 26.53 17.87 82.15
C MET A 1 26.90 18.09 80.69
N GLY A 2 28.04 17.56 80.25
CA GLY A 2 28.40 17.42 78.83
C GLY A 2 28.99 18.64 78.12
N THR A 3 30.26 18.94 78.38
CA THR A 3 31.23 19.49 77.39
C THR A 3 31.94 18.31 76.68
N PRO A 4 32.71 18.46 75.57
CA PRO A 4 33.34 19.71 75.12
C PRO A 4 33.45 19.99 73.60
N ASP A 5 33.85 21.23 73.32
CA ASP A 5 34.90 21.74 72.41
C ASP A 5 35.20 21.00 71.10
N VAL A 6 35.10 21.65 69.93
CA VAL A 6 35.95 22.75 69.37
C VAL A 6 37.41 22.32 69.15
N GLN A 7 37.84 22.30 67.87
CA GLN A 7 39.09 22.90 67.32
C GLN A 7 39.38 22.27 65.93
N LEU A 8 39.15 22.96 64.79
CA LEU A 8 40.08 23.83 64.05
C LEU A 8 41.31 23.11 63.45
N MET A 9 41.45 23.09 62.11
CA MET A 9 42.70 23.40 61.40
C MET A 9 42.53 23.38 59.87
N LEU A 10 43.07 24.42 59.24
CA LEU A 10 43.22 24.66 57.81
C LEU A 10 44.27 23.76 57.16
N GLY A 11 44.15 23.52 55.85
CA GLY A 11 45.23 22.96 55.02
C GLY A 11 44.94 23.07 53.53
N HIS A 12 45.65 23.97 52.85
CA HIS A 12 45.76 24.05 51.39
C HIS A 12 46.50 22.82 50.84
N THR A 13 46.18 22.38 49.63
CA THR A 13 47.16 22.16 48.53
C THR A 13 46.44 21.76 47.23
N SER A 14 46.80 22.47 46.16
CA SER A 14 46.70 22.09 44.75
C SER A 14 47.42 20.76 44.44
N ASP A 15 46.91 20.02 43.45
CA ASP A 15 47.62 19.08 42.54
C ASP A 15 46.59 18.11 41.92
N THR A 16 46.67 17.52 40.73
CA THR A 16 47.41 17.70 39.47
C THR A 16 46.66 16.82 38.46
N ALA A 17 46.77 17.15 37.17
CA ALA A 17 46.24 16.37 36.06
C ALA A 17 46.96 15.02 35.84
N GLU A 18 46.19 13.98 35.51
CA GLU A 18 46.56 12.82 34.68
C GLU A 18 45.28 12.46 33.88
N LYS A 19 45.16 12.65 32.56
CA LYS A 19 45.93 12.22 31.39
C LYS A 19 46.01 10.70 31.21
N GLN A 20 44.93 10.11 30.68
CA GLN A 20 45.03 8.91 29.86
C GLN A 20 45.07 9.30 28.38
N ALA A 21 46.21 9.03 27.75
CA ALA A 21 46.45 9.17 26.33
C ALA A 21 46.25 7.81 25.64
N GLY A 22 45.39 7.78 24.63
CA GLY A 22 45.42 6.79 23.54
C GLY A 22 45.87 7.51 22.25
N PRO A 23 46.68 6.88 21.38
CA PRO A 23 47.45 7.60 20.37
C PRO A 23 46.66 7.94 19.10
N SER A 24 47.07 9.06 18.50
CA SER A 24 46.62 9.68 17.27
C SER A 24 47.11 8.99 16.00
N ILE A 25 46.25 8.93 14.97
CA ILE A 25 46.55 8.99 13.52
C ILE A 25 45.21 9.37 12.85
N GLY A 26 45.04 10.25 11.88
CA GLY A 26 45.88 11.13 11.08
C GLY A 26 44.95 11.70 10.01
N SER A 27 44.90 13.02 9.84
CA SER A 27 44.07 13.70 8.83
C SER A 27 44.66 13.55 7.44
N VAL A 28 43.88 13.09 6.46
CA VAL A 28 44.16 13.27 5.03
C VAL A 28 42.83 13.49 4.28
N ALA A 29 42.77 14.56 3.49
CA ALA A 29 41.81 14.80 2.42
C ALA A 29 42.60 14.95 1.09
N PRO A 30 41.95 15.16 -0.06
CA PRO A 30 41.26 14.18 -0.90
C PRO A 30 41.91 14.05 -2.31
N SER A 31 41.90 12.86 -2.89
CA SER A 31 42.18 12.57 -4.32
C SER A 31 41.79 11.10 -4.56
N GLU A 32 41.12 10.62 -5.60
CA GLU A 32 40.98 11.06 -6.99
C GLU A 32 39.60 10.63 -7.52
N ALA A 33 39.15 11.33 -8.55
CA ALA A 33 38.00 10.98 -9.36
C ALA A 33 38.26 9.68 -10.14
N GLY A 34 37.36 8.71 -9.99
CA GLY A 34 37.35 7.44 -10.72
C GLY A 34 36.01 7.18 -11.37
N ASP A 35 35.87 7.72 -12.58
CA ASP A 35 35.12 7.26 -13.75
C ASP A 35 33.81 6.47 -13.54
N MET A 36 32.70 7.17 -13.80
CA MET A 36 31.37 6.61 -14.02
C MET A 36 31.37 5.77 -15.31
N ARG A 37 31.19 4.45 -15.20
CA ARG A 37 30.66 3.65 -16.30
C ARG A 37 29.23 3.22 -16.00
N GLU A 38 28.34 3.72 -16.86
CA GLU A 38 26.96 3.29 -17.03
C GLU A 38 26.85 1.75 -16.94
N MET A 39 26.17 1.25 -15.91
CA MET A 39 25.48 -0.03 -16.02
C MET A 39 24.10 0.27 -16.59
N GLN A 40 23.99 0.21 -17.91
CA GLN A 40 22.72 0.03 -18.59
C GLN A 40 22.15 -1.33 -18.14
N PHE A 41 21.28 -1.32 -17.14
CA PHE A 41 20.41 -2.46 -16.87
C PHE A 41 19.38 -2.50 -18.00
N THR A 42 19.52 -3.49 -18.88
CA THR A 42 18.50 -3.79 -19.89
C THR A 42 17.23 -4.25 -19.17
N ASN A 43 16.26 -3.36 -19.07
CA ASN A 43 14.88 -3.66 -18.69
C ASN A 43 14.28 -4.56 -19.78
N ASP A 44 14.35 -5.88 -19.60
CA ASP A 44 13.66 -6.83 -20.48
C ASP A 44 12.86 -7.88 -19.68
N LEU A 45 12.06 -7.36 -18.74
CA LEU A 45 10.91 -8.07 -18.16
C LEU A 45 9.66 -7.21 -18.31
N THR A 46 9.42 -6.71 -19.52
CA THR A 46 8.08 -6.28 -19.93
C THR A 46 7.48 -7.41 -20.74
N VAL A 47 6.65 -8.25 -20.12
CA VAL A 47 5.76 -9.12 -20.89
C VAL A 47 4.77 -8.19 -21.61
N PRO A 48 4.71 -8.18 -22.95
CA PRO A 48 3.77 -7.33 -23.66
C PRO A 48 2.35 -7.83 -23.39
N LEU A 49 1.60 -7.07 -22.59
CA LEU A 49 0.14 -7.17 -22.55
C LEU A 49 -0.39 -6.75 -23.92
N SER A 50 -0.52 -7.74 -24.82
CA SER A 50 -1.23 -7.59 -26.08
C SER A 50 -2.66 -7.14 -25.77
N ARG A 51 -2.98 -5.92 -26.22
CA ARG A 51 -4.31 -5.31 -26.19
C ARG A 51 -5.27 -6.17 -27.00
N ASN A 52 -6.16 -6.90 -26.34
CA ASN A 52 -7.44 -7.29 -26.92
C ASN A 52 -8.51 -6.29 -26.48
N SER A 53 -8.80 -5.33 -27.37
CA SER A 53 -9.82 -4.28 -27.23
C SER A 53 -11.27 -4.77 -27.36
N SER A 54 -11.56 -6.03 -27.03
CA SER A 54 -12.91 -6.63 -27.15
C SER A 54 -13.58 -6.99 -25.83
N LEU A 55 -12.91 -6.89 -24.68
CA LEU A 55 -13.44 -7.35 -23.38
C LEU A 55 -14.31 -6.32 -22.62
N ALA A 56 -14.61 -5.16 -23.21
CA ALA A 56 -15.44 -4.13 -22.58
C ALA A 56 -16.96 -4.30 -22.84
N LYS A 57 -17.40 -5.34 -23.56
CA LYS A 57 -18.83 -5.56 -23.88
C LYS A 57 -19.48 -6.77 -23.20
N ASP A 58 -18.71 -7.68 -22.60
CA ASP A 58 -19.26 -8.95 -22.10
C ASP A 58 -19.53 -8.96 -20.58
N SER A 59 -19.25 -7.86 -19.87
CA SER A 59 -19.49 -7.75 -18.43
C SER A 59 -20.98 -7.64 -18.04
N ARG A 60 -21.89 -7.51 -19.00
CA ARG A 60 -23.35 -7.47 -18.76
C ARG A 60 -24.06 -8.82 -18.84
N GLU A 61 -23.48 -9.85 -19.48
CA GLU A 61 -24.10 -11.18 -19.59
C GLU A 61 -23.74 -12.15 -18.46
N ALA A 62 -22.62 -11.92 -17.76
CA ALA A 62 -22.16 -12.81 -16.69
C ALA A 62 -23.03 -12.76 -15.41
N GLN A 63 -23.85 -11.71 -15.21
CA GLN A 63 -24.70 -11.56 -14.02
C GLN A 63 -26.13 -12.14 -14.17
N ALA A 64 -26.58 -12.48 -15.38
CA ALA A 64 -27.94 -13.02 -15.60
C ALA A 64 -28.04 -14.54 -15.31
N ASN A 65 -26.92 -15.27 -15.32
CA ASN A 65 -26.93 -16.74 -15.30
C ASN A 65 -26.86 -17.37 -13.90
N ASN A 66 -26.81 -16.56 -12.83
CA ASN A 66 -26.69 -17.06 -11.45
C ASN A 66 -28.02 -17.10 -10.68
N SER A 67 -29.17 -16.92 -11.35
CA SER A 67 -30.50 -16.93 -10.72
C SER A 67 -31.35 -18.19 -10.97
N VAL A 68 -30.95 -19.10 -11.88
CA VAL A 68 -31.84 -20.20 -12.35
C VAL A 68 -31.34 -21.61 -11.96
N MET A 69 -30.76 -21.80 -10.76
CA MET A 69 -30.49 -23.14 -10.23
C MET A 69 -30.78 -23.25 -8.73
N LYS A 70 -32.01 -22.96 -8.31
CA LYS A 70 -32.53 -23.37 -6.99
C LYS A 70 -34.00 -23.78 -7.06
N THR A 71 -34.33 -24.87 -7.74
CA THR A 71 -35.51 -25.69 -7.37
C THR A 71 -35.49 -27.05 -8.07
N THR A 72 -35.96 -28.08 -7.35
CA THR A 72 -36.36 -29.42 -7.81
C THR A 72 -35.41 -30.56 -7.45
N THR A 73 -35.44 -30.95 -6.18
CA THR A 73 -35.20 -32.35 -5.77
C THR A 73 -36.57 -32.92 -5.37
N ARG A 74 -37.15 -33.81 -6.18
CA ARG A 74 -38.25 -34.70 -5.77
C ARG A 74 -37.88 -36.15 -6.05
N THR A 75 -37.82 -36.91 -4.98
CA THR A 75 -37.73 -38.37 -4.90
C THR A 75 -39.06 -39.01 -5.30
N CYS A 76 -39.05 -40.10 -6.07
CA CYS A 76 -40.01 -41.21 -5.93
C CYS A 76 -39.54 -42.47 -6.70
N ALA A 77 -39.98 -43.62 -6.21
CA ALA A 77 -39.42 -44.95 -6.37
C ALA A 77 -40.03 -45.80 -7.51
N ALA A 78 -39.23 -46.80 -7.92
CA ALA A 78 -39.53 -48.15 -8.45
C ALA A 78 -40.83 -48.46 -9.21
N SER A 79 -40.68 -49.05 -10.40
CA SER A 79 -41.31 -50.35 -10.78
C SER A 79 -40.84 -50.89 -12.15
N GLY A 80 -40.40 -52.16 -12.17
CA GLY A 80 -40.91 -53.24 -13.03
C GLY A 80 -40.62 -53.33 -14.55
N LYS A 81 -39.85 -54.39 -14.89
CA LYS A 81 -39.99 -55.38 -15.99
C LYS A 81 -39.19 -55.25 -17.32
N SER A 82 -38.26 -56.20 -17.45
CA SER A 82 -37.97 -57.17 -18.53
C SER A 82 -38.05 -56.80 -20.02
N GLY A 83 -36.94 -57.05 -20.73
CA GLY A 83 -36.90 -57.25 -22.19
C GLY A 83 -35.46 -57.34 -22.70
N ALA A 84 -35.05 -58.50 -23.22
CA ALA A 84 -33.71 -58.79 -23.76
C ALA A 84 -33.52 -58.26 -25.19
N GLY A 85 -32.32 -57.78 -25.51
CA GLY A 85 -31.91 -57.47 -26.90
C GLY A 85 -30.58 -56.72 -27.05
N LEU A 86 -29.54 -57.44 -27.49
CA LEU A 86 -28.36 -57.05 -28.31
C LEU A 86 -27.43 -55.89 -27.88
N PRO A 87 -26.09 -56.07 -27.88
CA PRO A 87 -25.15 -55.03 -27.45
C PRO A 87 -24.84 -54.04 -28.59
N LEU A 88 -25.40 -52.82 -28.48
CA LEU A 88 -24.98 -51.65 -29.25
C LEU A 88 -23.99 -50.83 -28.41
N SER A 89 -22.74 -50.82 -28.86
CA SER A 89 -21.67 -49.82 -28.62
C SER A 89 -21.73 -49.04 -27.30
N GLU A 90 -20.79 -49.34 -26.38
CA GLU A 90 -20.47 -48.49 -25.24
C GLU A 90 -20.07 -47.08 -25.70
N LYS A 91 -21.03 -46.14 -25.69
CA LYS A 91 -20.71 -44.71 -25.55
C LYS A 91 -20.15 -44.52 -24.14
N LYS A 92 -18.81 -44.48 -24.02
CA LYS A 92 -18.12 -44.03 -22.80
C LYS A 92 -18.65 -42.64 -22.42
N LYS A 93 -19.57 -42.62 -21.46
CA LYS A 93 -19.97 -41.41 -20.75
C LYS A 93 -18.73 -40.88 -20.03
N ASN A 94 -18.24 -39.74 -20.49
CA ASN A 94 -17.02 -39.07 -20.02
C ASN A 94 -17.29 -38.45 -18.62
N THR A 95 -17.41 -39.29 -17.60
CA THR A 95 -17.75 -38.89 -16.22
C THR A 95 -16.53 -38.68 -15.32
N SER A 96 -15.31 -38.70 -15.85
CA SER A 96 -14.05 -38.56 -15.09
C SER A 96 -13.35 -37.21 -15.28
N SER A 97 -13.96 -36.21 -15.90
CA SER A 97 -13.24 -35.01 -16.33
C SER A 97 -12.92 -34.06 -15.19
N LYS A 98 -13.89 -33.71 -14.33
CA LYS A 98 -13.67 -32.68 -13.28
C LYS A 98 -12.72 -33.11 -12.16
N SER A 99 -12.80 -34.36 -11.68
CA SER A 99 -11.88 -34.80 -10.62
C SER A 99 -10.45 -34.95 -11.13
N LEU A 100 -10.29 -35.39 -12.38
CA LEU A 100 -9.00 -35.46 -13.05
C LEU A 100 -8.43 -34.06 -13.28
N ILE A 101 -9.23 -33.12 -13.79
CA ILE A 101 -8.83 -31.71 -13.96
C ILE A 101 -8.42 -31.11 -12.61
N ASN A 102 -9.20 -31.30 -11.54
CA ASN A 102 -8.83 -30.82 -10.20
C ASN A 102 -7.53 -31.45 -9.70
N LYS A 103 -7.27 -32.72 -10.04
CA LYS A 103 -6.01 -33.38 -9.71
C LYS A 103 -4.84 -32.75 -10.49
N MET A 104 -5.03 -32.46 -11.77
CA MET A 104 -4.04 -31.81 -12.64
C MET A 104 -3.80 -30.33 -12.27
N LEU A 105 -4.81 -29.63 -11.74
CA LEU A 105 -4.64 -28.26 -11.23
C LEU A 105 -3.88 -28.24 -9.91
N ARG A 106 -4.02 -29.30 -9.09
CA ARG A 106 -3.22 -29.48 -7.85
C ARG A 106 -1.80 -29.94 -8.13
N ASP A 107 -1.62 -30.74 -9.17
CA ASP A 107 -0.33 -31.26 -9.63
C ASP A 107 -0.23 -31.08 -11.14
N THR A 108 0.37 -29.95 -11.54
CA THR A 108 0.48 -29.52 -12.93
C THR A 108 1.41 -30.41 -13.75
N SER A 109 2.29 -31.19 -13.11
CA SER A 109 3.16 -32.16 -13.78
C SER A 109 2.38 -33.29 -14.48
N LEU A 110 1.12 -33.50 -14.09
CA LEU A 110 0.21 -34.47 -14.69
C LEU A 110 -0.38 -33.99 -16.01
N ILE A 111 -0.16 -32.73 -16.41
CA ILE A 111 -0.60 -32.17 -17.69
C ILE A 111 0.36 -32.68 -18.79
N PRO A 112 -0.13 -33.44 -19.80
CA PRO A 112 0.73 -34.04 -20.82
C PRO A 112 1.45 -33.02 -21.70
N ASP A 113 0.80 -31.89 -21.98
CA ASP A 113 1.39 -30.77 -22.69
C ASP A 113 2.28 -29.98 -21.74
N LYS A 114 3.59 -29.97 -22.01
CA LYS A 114 4.59 -29.31 -21.17
C LYS A 114 4.45 -27.79 -21.17
N ILE A 115 4.01 -27.19 -22.28
CA ILE A 115 3.80 -25.74 -22.37
C ILE A 115 2.62 -25.37 -21.47
N LEU A 116 1.48 -26.06 -21.65
CA LEU A 116 0.30 -25.86 -20.82
C LEU A 116 0.56 -26.16 -19.34
N SER A 117 1.31 -27.23 -19.03
CA SER A 117 1.72 -27.59 -17.68
C SER A 117 2.45 -26.43 -17.00
N PHE A 118 3.40 -25.82 -17.72
CA PHE A 118 4.18 -24.70 -17.23
C PHE A 118 3.35 -23.42 -17.08
N GLU A 119 2.50 -23.08 -18.05
CA GLU A 119 1.62 -21.92 -17.98
C GLU A 119 0.61 -22.01 -16.81
N VAL A 120 0.02 -23.18 -16.60
CA VAL A 120 -0.90 -23.42 -15.47
C VAL A 120 -0.13 -23.39 -14.15
N HIS A 121 1.06 -23.98 -14.08
CA HIS A 121 1.91 -23.90 -12.89
C HIS A 121 2.25 -22.47 -12.54
N LEU A 122 2.70 -21.70 -13.53
CA LEU A 122 3.03 -20.29 -13.35
C LEU A 122 1.78 -19.51 -12.92
N SER A 123 0.62 -19.78 -13.50
CA SER A 123 -0.64 -19.16 -13.09
C SER A 123 -1.00 -19.46 -11.63
N VAL A 124 -0.86 -20.72 -11.18
CA VAL A 124 -1.14 -21.09 -9.78
C VAL A 124 -0.17 -20.41 -8.82
N VAL A 125 1.10 -20.31 -9.18
CA VAL A 125 2.12 -19.65 -8.35
C VAL A 125 1.92 -18.13 -8.34
N THR A 126 1.71 -17.52 -9.51
CA THR A 126 1.53 -16.06 -9.67
C THR A 126 0.23 -15.55 -9.07
N LEU A 127 -0.83 -16.35 -9.13
CA LEU A 127 -2.11 -16.05 -8.49
C LEU A 127 -2.18 -16.56 -7.05
N SER A 128 -1.06 -17.02 -6.47
CA SER A 128 -1.04 -17.35 -5.04
C SER A 128 -1.28 -16.08 -4.22
N ASP A 129 -2.18 -16.18 -3.24
CA ASP A 129 -2.56 -15.05 -2.39
C ASP A 129 -1.36 -14.35 -1.77
N VAL A 130 -0.31 -15.11 -1.41
CA VAL A 130 0.93 -14.59 -0.85
C VAL A 130 1.66 -13.70 -1.85
N LEU A 131 1.86 -14.17 -3.09
CA LEU A 131 2.60 -13.39 -4.09
C LEU A 131 1.81 -12.16 -4.54
N VAL A 132 0.49 -12.31 -4.71
CA VAL A 132 -0.41 -11.18 -5.01
C VAL A 132 -0.33 -10.14 -3.89
N TYR A 133 -0.44 -10.56 -2.63
CA TYR A 133 -0.31 -9.67 -1.47
C TYR A 133 1.05 -8.98 -1.42
N THR A 134 2.15 -9.71 -1.58
CA THR A 134 3.50 -9.15 -1.59
C THR A 134 3.67 -8.14 -2.72
N ALA A 135 3.21 -8.45 -3.93
CA ALA A 135 3.26 -7.52 -5.06
C ALA A 135 2.48 -6.23 -4.76
N HIS A 136 1.25 -6.34 -4.26
CA HIS A 136 0.44 -5.18 -3.88
C HIS A 136 1.11 -4.34 -2.78
N SER A 137 1.70 -4.99 -1.76
CA SER A 137 2.41 -4.31 -0.69
C SER A 137 3.67 -3.60 -1.19
N SER A 138 4.44 -4.23 -2.08
CA SER A 138 5.63 -3.62 -2.68
C SER A 138 5.26 -2.41 -3.54
N ILE A 139 4.24 -2.53 -4.38
CA ILE A 139 3.73 -1.42 -5.20
C ILE A 139 3.23 -0.30 -4.29
N GLY A 140 2.48 -0.61 -3.23
CA GLY A 140 2.03 0.37 -2.24
C GLY A 140 3.17 1.20 -1.67
N HIS A 141 4.22 0.51 -1.21
CA HIS A 141 5.41 1.15 -0.65
C HIS A 141 6.13 2.06 -1.66
N GLU A 142 6.26 1.65 -2.93
CA GLU A 142 6.86 2.49 -3.97
C GLU A 142 6.10 3.81 -4.16
N TYR A 143 4.78 3.77 -4.10
CA TYR A 143 3.94 4.97 -4.26
C TYR A 143 3.91 5.85 -3.00
N GLU A 144 4.06 5.28 -1.81
CA GLU A 144 4.30 6.04 -0.59
C GLU A 144 5.65 6.79 -0.66
N GLU A 145 6.71 6.13 -1.14
CA GLU A 145 8.01 6.78 -1.34
C GLU A 145 7.96 7.85 -2.45
N LEU A 146 7.16 7.63 -3.50
CA LEU A 146 6.88 8.64 -4.51
C LEU A 146 6.19 9.87 -3.91
N LEU A 147 5.19 9.68 -3.04
CA LEU A 147 4.53 10.77 -2.32
C LEU A 147 5.53 11.55 -1.47
N LYS A 148 6.32 10.86 -0.63
CA LYS A 148 7.36 11.45 0.21
C LYS A 148 8.37 12.24 -0.62
N ARG A 149 8.79 11.71 -1.77
CA ARG A 149 9.68 12.41 -2.71
C ARG A 149 9.06 13.69 -3.25
N LYS A 150 7.80 13.64 -3.72
CA LYS A 150 7.09 14.82 -4.23
C LYS A 150 6.89 15.90 -3.15
N LEU A 151 6.60 15.51 -1.90
CA LEU A 151 6.53 16.45 -0.78
C LEU A 151 7.88 17.14 -0.52
N ARG A 152 9.00 16.39 -0.53
CA ARG A 152 10.35 16.96 -0.40
C ARG A 152 10.70 17.90 -1.55
N GLU A 153 10.40 17.52 -2.79
CA GLU A 153 10.62 18.37 -3.97
C GLU A 153 9.86 19.71 -3.89
N ARG A 154 8.72 19.73 -3.19
CA ARG A 154 7.91 20.93 -2.93
C ARG A 154 8.27 21.65 -1.62
N GLY A 155 9.24 21.14 -0.85
CA GLY A 155 9.64 21.72 0.43
C GLY A 155 8.55 21.65 1.52
N VAL A 156 7.61 20.70 1.41
CA VAL A 156 6.54 20.51 2.39
C VAL A 156 7.04 19.60 3.52
N GLY A 157 7.00 20.10 4.75
CA GLY A 157 7.31 19.33 5.95
C GLY A 157 6.18 18.35 6.29
N TYR A 158 6.53 17.13 6.67
CA TYR A 158 5.58 16.08 7.02
C TYR A 158 6.18 15.10 8.05
N GLN A 159 5.28 14.44 8.77
CA GLN A 159 5.55 13.29 9.62
C GLN A 159 5.12 12.02 8.91
N THR A 160 5.98 11.01 8.96
CA THR A 160 5.76 9.68 8.42
C THR A 160 4.83 8.86 9.31
N GLU A 161 4.25 7.82 8.74
CA GLU A 161 3.46 6.85 9.47
C GLU A 161 4.25 6.23 10.65
N GLU A 162 5.52 5.89 10.42
CA GLU A 162 6.39 5.30 11.44
C GLU A 162 6.60 6.24 12.64
N GLU A 163 6.81 7.54 12.38
CA GLU A 163 6.93 8.56 13.43
C GLU A 163 5.62 8.71 14.21
N LEU A 164 4.47 8.71 13.54
CA LEU A 164 3.16 8.80 14.20
C LEU A 164 2.88 7.56 15.06
N ARG A 165 3.26 6.37 14.60
CA ARG A 165 3.15 5.13 15.37
C ARG A 165 4.08 5.13 16.58
N ALA A 166 5.31 5.64 16.44
CA ALA A 166 6.24 5.80 17.55
C ALA A 166 5.71 6.76 18.63
N LEU A 167 4.88 7.74 18.24
CA LEU A 167 4.16 8.64 19.15
C LEU A 167 2.91 8.00 19.78
N GLY A 168 2.61 6.73 19.51
CA GLY A 168 1.49 5.99 20.08
C GLY A 168 0.15 6.23 19.37
N CYS A 169 0.17 6.67 18.10
CA CYS A 169 -1.04 6.74 17.30
C CYS A 169 -1.39 5.36 16.72
N ASP A 170 -2.59 4.84 17.02
CA ASP A 170 -3.09 3.55 16.51
C ASP A 170 -3.57 3.66 15.04
N LYS A 171 -4.20 4.78 14.69
CA LYS A 171 -4.64 5.10 13.32
C LYS A 171 -3.80 6.24 12.77
N THR A 172 -3.04 5.96 11.71
CA THR A 172 -2.02 6.85 11.14
C THR A 172 -2.17 6.94 9.63
N PRO A 173 -2.31 8.15 9.05
CA PRO A 173 -2.17 8.31 7.60
C PRO A 173 -0.72 8.08 7.18
N ASP A 174 -0.49 7.79 5.89
CA ASP A 174 0.86 7.61 5.34
C ASP A 174 1.75 8.84 5.58
N THR A 175 1.15 10.04 5.45
CA THR A 175 1.82 11.31 5.80
C THR A 175 0.86 12.27 6.50
N ARG A 176 1.34 12.85 7.61
CA ARG A 176 0.70 14.01 8.26
C ARG A 176 1.53 15.24 7.97
N LEU A 177 0.92 16.32 7.48
CA LEU A 177 1.65 17.53 7.14
C LEU A 177 1.94 18.35 8.39
N ASP A 178 3.15 18.90 8.50
CA ASP A 178 3.52 19.78 9.61
C ASP A 178 2.79 21.13 9.52
N VAL A 179 2.69 21.62 8.29
CA VAL A 179 1.94 22.83 7.92
C VAL A 179 0.90 22.44 6.88
N PRO A 180 -0.40 22.75 7.09
CA PRO A 180 -1.43 22.43 6.13
C PRO A 180 -1.18 23.13 4.78
N ILE A 181 -1.58 22.45 3.70
CA ILE A 181 -1.45 22.99 2.33
C ILE A 181 -2.83 23.25 1.73
N GLY A 182 -2.89 24.21 0.80
CA GLY A 182 -4.05 24.45 -0.05
C GLY A 182 -3.97 23.63 -1.33
N VAL A 183 -5.04 22.91 -1.66
CA VAL A 183 -5.20 22.17 -2.92
C VAL A 183 -6.59 22.47 -3.47
N GLY A 184 -6.69 23.06 -4.67
CA GLY A 184 -7.99 23.42 -5.26
C GLY A 184 -8.89 24.28 -4.37
N GLY A 185 -8.30 25.18 -3.56
CA GLY A 185 -9.04 26.04 -2.63
C GLY A 185 -9.50 25.37 -1.33
N ARG A 186 -9.13 24.11 -1.08
CA ARG A 186 -9.41 23.40 0.18
C ARG A 186 -8.12 23.16 0.96
N VAL A 187 -8.23 23.11 2.29
CA VAL A 187 -7.11 22.82 3.19
C VAL A 187 -6.91 21.31 3.29
N VAL A 188 -5.65 20.87 3.31
CA VAL A 188 -5.22 19.48 3.47
C VAL A 188 -4.22 19.40 4.62
N ASN A 189 -4.50 18.54 5.61
CA ASN A 189 -3.65 18.34 6.79
C ASN A 189 -2.91 16.98 6.77
N TRP A 190 -3.39 16.03 5.99
CA TRP A 190 -2.83 14.69 5.86
C TRP A 190 -3.07 14.15 4.45
N ILE A 191 -2.21 13.25 4.00
CA ILE A 191 -2.30 12.59 2.70
C ILE A 191 -2.20 11.08 2.89
N GLU A 192 -3.15 10.36 2.30
CA GLU A 192 -3.19 8.90 2.19
C GLU A 192 -2.92 8.48 0.74
N SER A 193 -1.94 7.61 0.55
CA SER A 193 -1.47 7.06 -0.71
C SER A 193 -2.04 5.65 -0.93
N LYS A 194 -2.90 5.48 -1.93
CA LYS A 194 -3.45 4.18 -2.32
C LYS A 194 -2.99 3.80 -3.72
N ALA A 195 -2.09 2.82 -3.81
CA ALA A 195 -1.64 2.25 -5.08
C ALA A 195 -2.63 1.20 -5.62
N SER A 196 -3.89 1.60 -5.74
CA SER A 196 -5.01 0.78 -6.20
C SER A 196 -6.04 1.64 -6.92
N PHE A 197 -6.98 1.00 -7.60
CA PHE A 197 -8.12 1.70 -8.19
C PHE A 197 -9.18 1.98 -7.12
N GLY A 198 -9.65 3.23 -7.04
CA GLY A 198 -10.66 3.66 -6.08
C GLY A 198 -12.08 3.29 -6.51
N ASP A 199 -12.57 2.13 -6.08
CA ASP A 199 -13.98 1.74 -6.21
C ASP A 199 -14.80 2.05 -4.95
N ARG A 200 -16.13 1.99 -5.08
CA ARG A 200 -17.07 2.36 -4.01
C ARG A 200 -16.99 1.48 -2.77
N GLU A 201 -16.77 0.18 -2.94
CA GLU A 201 -16.83 -0.78 -1.84
C GLU A 201 -15.56 -0.68 -0.98
N ASN A 202 -14.40 -0.73 -1.64
CA ASN A 202 -13.11 -0.60 -0.98
C ASN A 202 -12.97 0.78 -0.31
N HIS A 203 -13.34 1.85 -1.01
CA HIS A 203 -13.31 3.20 -0.45
C HIS A 203 -14.19 3.33 0.79
N ARG A 204 -15.40 2.72 0.79
CA ARG A 204 -16.28 2.70 1.97
C ARG A 204 -15.64 1.98 3.15
N SER A 205 -14.94 0.88 2.93
CA SER A 205 -14.19 0.20 4.01
C SER A 205 -13.14 1.14 4.59
N TYR A 206 -12.29 1.74 3.73
CA TYR A 206 -11.25 2.66 4.18
C TYR A 206 -11.80 3.87 4.96
N LEU A 207 -12.94 4.41 4.55
CA LEU A 207 -13.59 5.49 5.30
C LEU A 207 -13.88 5.11 6.75
N ASN A 208 -14.48 3.94 6.95
CA ASN A 208 -14.89 3.48 8.27
C ASN A 208 -13.70 3.01 9.12
N ASP A 209 -12.71 2.39 8.48
CA ASP A 209 -11.61 1.73 9.18
C ASP A 209 -10.47 2.71 9.53
N GLN A 210 -10.33 3.80 8.77
CA GLN A 210 -9.15 4.67 8.76
C GLN A 210 -9.53 6.16 8.60
N LEU A 211 -10.09 6.55 7.46
CA LEU A 211 -10.11 7.95 7.03
C LEU A 211 -10.96 8.85 7.94
N TRP A 212 -12.07 8.36 8.48
CA TRP A 212 -12.84 9.13 9.45
C TRP A 212 -12.08 9.40 10.75
N SER A 213 -11.23 8.46 11.19
CA SER A 213 -10.37 8.67 12.35
C SER A 213 -9.33 9.77 12.08
N TYR A 214 -8.78 9.82 10.86
CA TYR A 214 -7.85 10.89 10.47
C TYR A 214 -8.57 12.22 10.41
N TRP A 215 -9.75 12.27 9.80
CA TRP A 215 -10.54 13.47 9.70
C TRP A 215 -10.94 14.02 11.07
N ASN A 216 -11.40 13.18 11.98
CA ASN A 216 -11.76 13.59 13.34
C ASN A 216 -10.58 14.13 14.15
N ARG A 217 -9.35 13.62 13.89
CA ARG A 217 -8.15 13.98 14.66
C ARG A 217 -7.37 15.15 14.07
N PHE A 218 -7.25 15.19 12.75
CA PHE A 218 -6.37 16.10 12.02
C PHE A 218 -7.13 17.04 11.07
N GLY A 219 -8.45 16.87 10.93
CA GLY A 219 -9.28 17.68 10.05
C GLY A 219 -9.21 17.22 8.59
N PRO A 220 -9.53 18.11 7.63
CA PRO A 220 -9.56 17.81 6.21
C PRO A 220 -8.25 17.18 5.67
N GLY A 221 -8.38 16.31 4.68
CA GLY A 221 -7.25 15.57 4.11
C GLY A 221 -7.45 15.18 2.65
N LEU A 222 -6.45 14.47 2.12
CA LEU A 222 -6.38 14.06 0.72
C LEU A 222 -6.11 12.56 0.62
N VAL A 223 -6.86 11.88 -0.23
CA VAL A 223 -6.59 10.50 -0.65
C VAL A 223 -6.16 10.50 -2.10
N ILE A 224 -5.02 9.89 -2.40
CA ILE A 224 -4.51 9.74 -3.77
C ILE A 224 -4.66 8.28 -4.20
N TYR A 225 -5.53 8.02 -5.18
CA TYR A 225 -5.65 6.73 -5.86
C TYR A 225 -4.82 6.72 -7.12
N TRP A 226 -3.59 6.21 -7.05
CA TRP A 226 -2.60 6.32 -8.13
C TRP A 226 -3.00 5.64 -9.45
N PHE A 227 -3.96 4.71 -9.41
CA PHE A 227 -4.48 4.02 -10.60
C PHE A 227 -5.85 4.53 -11.05
N GLY A 228 -6.28 5.69 -10.54
CA GLY A 228 -7.57 6.29 -10.83
C GLY A 228 -8.67 5.83 -9.89
N TYR A 229 -9.85 6.44 -10.02
CA TYR A 229 -11.01 6.18 -9.18
C TYR A 229 -12.31 6.50 -9.93
N ILE A 230 -13.45 6.03 -9.42
CA ILE A 230 -14.76 6.39 -10.00
C ILE A 230 -15.23 7.75 -9.47
N ASP A 231 -15.76 8.61 -10.35
CA ASP A 231 -16.16 9.99 -10.03
C ASP A 231 -17.13 10.11 -8.85
N GLU A 232 -17.89 9.04 -8.60
CA GLU A 232 -18.82 8.94 -7.48
C GLU A 232 -18.14 9.16 -6.14
N LEU A 233 -16.85 8.87 -5.95
CA LEU A 233 -16.14 9.08 -4.68
C LEU A 233 -15.98 10.58 -4.34
N ASN A 234 -16.16 11.49 -5.30
CA ASN A 234 -16.03 12.94 -5.08
C ASN A 234 -17.13 13.52 -4.18
N TYR A 235 -18.17 12.78 -3.79
CA TYR A 235 -19.20 13.28 -2.85
C TYR A 235 -18.64 13.66 -1.47
N LEU A 236 -17.41 13.25 -1.16
CA LEU A 236 -16.74 13.53 0.11
C LEU A 236 -15.97 14.84 0.12
N GLU A 237 -15.78 15.50 -1.02
CA GLU A 237 -15.08 16.78 -1.04
C GLU A 237 -15.75 17.80 -0.12
N ASP A 238 -17.08 17.79 -0.07
CA ASP A 238 -17.89 18.65 0.81
C ASP A 238 -17.74 18.29 2.29
N LYS A 239 -17.33 17.05 2.58
CA LYS A 239 -17.01 16.59 3.94
C LYS A 239 -15.55 16.84 4.31
N GLY A 240 -14.74 17.38 3.40
CA GLY A 240 -13.35 17.73 3.65
C GLY A 240 -12.34 16.59 3.39
N ILE A 241 -12.75 15.52 2.72
CA ILE A 241 -11.81 14.50 2.21
C ILE A 241 -11.77 14.63 0.70
N LEU A 242 -10.65 15.16 0.20
CA LEU A 242 -10.38 15.23 -1.23
C LEU A 242 -9.95 13.88 -1.76
N VAL A 243 -10.35 13.56 -2.99
CA VAL A 243 -9.88 12.38 -3.71
C VAL A 243 -9.24 12.84 -5.02
N ARG A 244 -8.03 12.35 -5.31
CA ARG A 244 -7.30 12.64 -6.55
C ARG A 244 -6.67 11.37 -7.09
N ASP A 245 -6.31 11.36 -8.37
CA ASP A 245 -5.59 10.26 -9.02
C ASP A 245 -4.07 10.52 -9.14
N CYS A 246 -3.63 11.73 -8.78
CA CYS A 246 -2.25 12.14 -8.80
C CYS A 246 -1.96 13.15 -7.67
N PHE A 247 -0.68 13.36 -7.40
CA PHE A 247 -0.24 14.41 -6.49
C PHE A 247 -0.45 15.79 -7.13
N PRO A 248 -1.08 16.75 -6.42
CA PRO A 248 -1.46 18.03 -6.99
C PRO A 248 -0.25 18.90 -7.34
N ASP A 249 -0.32 19.55 -8.50
CA ASP A 249 0.69 20.53 -8.93
C ASP A 249 0.43 21.94 -8.38
N ASP A 250 -0.83 22.26 -8.12
CA ASP A 250 -1.34 23.53 -7.63
C ASP A 250 -1.33 23.64 -6.10
N ILE A 251 -0.23 23.23 -5.46
CA ILE A 251 -0.11 23.31 -4.00
C ILE A 251 0.19 24.76 -3.59
N VAL A 252 -0.65 25.29 -2.71
CA VAL A 252 -0.43 26.58 -2.04
C VAL A 252 0.07 26.32 -0.63
N THR A 253 1.30 26.72 -0.33
CA THR A 253 1.84 26.67 1.03
C THR A 253 1.55 27.97 1.76
N MET A 254 1.35 27.88 3.08
CA MET A 254 1.22 29.06 3.90
C MET A 254 2.62 29.64 4.15
N ASP A 255 2.88 30.87 3.73
CA ASP A 255 4.11 31.59 4.09
C ASP A 255 3.92 32.27 5.46
N PRO A 256 4.58 31.79 6.53
CA PRO A 256 4.46 32.40 7.85
C PRO A 256 5.03 33.83 7.90
N LEU A 257 5.87 34.23 6.93
CA LEU A 257 6.44 35.58 6.84
C LEU A 257 5.56 36.55 6.05
N ALA A 258 4.55 36.06 5.32
CA ALA A 258 3.61 36.89 4.57
C ALA A 258 2.58 37.60 5.45
N VAL A 259 2.49 37.24 6.74
CA VAL A 259 1.65 37.96 7.70
C VAL A 259 2.28 39.34 7.96
N LYS A 260 1.85 40.35 7.20
CA LYS A 260 2.10 41.73 7.56
C LYS A 260 1.46 41.96 8.93
N THR A 261 2.28 42.20 9.95
CA THR A 261 1.86 42.68 11.28
C THR A 261 1.37 44.12 11.17
N SER A 262 0.31 44.36 10.40
CA SER A 262 -0.42 45.62 10.43
C SER A 262 -1.27 45.65 11.69
N GLY A 263 -0.67 45.93 12.86
CA GLY A 263 -1.51 46.13 14.05
C GLY A 263 -0.91 46.19 15.45
N LEU A 264 0.36 45.88 15.71
CA LEU A 264 0.90 46.07 17.07
C LEU A 264 1.55 47.45 17.24
N LYS A 265 0.68 48.47 17.24
CA LYS A 265 0.95 49.78 17.85
C LYS A 265 0.02 49.94 19.04
N HIS A 266 0.39 49.35 20.17
CA HIS A 266 0.11 49.83 21.53
C HIS A 266 0.39 48.70 22.52
N LEU A 267 1.53 48.80 23.19
CA LEU A 267 1.67 48.69 24.65
C LEU A 267 2.85 49.59 25.05
#